data_AF-A0A4C1UKE7-F1
#
_entry.id   AF-A0A4C1UKE7-F1
#
_cell.length_a   1.000
_cell.length_b   1.000
_cell.length_c   1.000
_cell.angle_alpha   90.00
_cell.angle_beta   90.00
_cell.angle_gamma   90.00
#
_symmetry.space_group_name_H-M   'P 1'
#
loop_
_entity.id
_entity.type
_entity.pdbx_description
1 polymer ?
#
loop_
_entity_poly.entity_id
_entity_poly.type
_entity_poly.pdbx_seq_one_letter_code
_entity_poly.pdbx_strand_id
1 'polypeptide(L)'
;MTAQTIRNLKLAPQRVERATVAACSHLTDIAENLIYDAAAPCILIGQDNWGLIVSRQIKSGRANQPAASLTQLGWVLHGCCSSLSRPINTVHHLRPSDASDIELNDIVKRHFEIESLGVAPRKPSHDPEEALVLLDSNSVRLPSGQFETCLLWKSDNETMPESYDTAMRRLRSMEKKLSKNDNLKREYCEQINNLLKMGTQSQRRINLHPTLVPASFRRHASAEEESPPCL
;
A
#
# COMPACT_ATOMS: atom_id res chain seq x y z
N MET A 1 -12.07 13.06 13.70
CA MET A 1 -11.01 13.11 12.66
C MET A 1 -9.70 12.72 13.33
N THR A 2 -9.18 11.54 13.03
CA THR A 2 -7.96 10.99 13.64
C THR A 2 -6.80 11.23 12.69
N ALA A 3 -5.99 12.26 12.94
CA ALA A 3 -4.79 12.52 12.17
C ALA A 3 -3.61 11.71 12.76
N GLN A 4 -2.89 10.98 11.92
CA GLN A 4 -1.65 10.33 12.33
C GLN A 4 -0.47 11.24 12.02
N THR A 5 0.41 11.43 13.01
CA THR A 5 1.61 12.25 12.84
C THR A 5 2.81 11.36 12.61
N ILE A 6 3.48 11.56 11.47
CA ILE A 6 4.78 10.96 11.17
C ILE A 6 5.82 12.07 11.25
N ARG A 7 6.88 11.87 12.05
CA ARG A 7 7.91 12.91 12.28
C ARG A 7 8.71 13.28 11.02
N ASN A 8 8.80 12.37 10.05
CA ASN A 8 9.53 12.60 8.82
C ASN A 8 8.95 11.72 7.69
N LEU A 9 8.34 12.35 6.69
CA LEU A 9 7.72 11.68 5.55
C LEU A 9 8.76 11.12 4.57
N LYS A 10 10.04 11.51 4.70
CA LYS A 10 11.18 11.11 3.84
C LYS A 10 10.88 11.25 2.33
N LEU A 11 10.12 12.28 1.95
CA LEU A 11 9.84 12.59 0.56
C LEU A 11 10.84 13.62 0.03
N ALA A 12 11.18 13.49 -1.26
CA ALA A 12 12.06 14.43 -1.93
C ALA A 12 11.43 15.84 -1.98
N PRO A 13 12.21 16.91 -1.75
CA PRO A 13 11.76 18.28 -1.98
C PRO A 13 11.25 18.46 -3.42
N GLN A 14 10.19 19.25 -3.56
CA GLN A 14 9.59 19.57 -4.85
C GLN A 14 9.85 21.03 -5.23
N ARG A 15 9.81 21.29 -6.53
CA ARG A 15 10.07 22.59 -7.15
C ARG A 15 9.08 22.86 -8.27
N VAL A 16 8.58 24.09 -8.35
CA VAL A 16 7.83 24.62 -9.49
C VAL A 16 8.49 25.93 -9.91
N GLU A 17 9.10 25.91 -11.08
CA GLU A 17 9.80 27.08 -11.63
C GLU A 17 8.83 28.17 -12.10
N ARG A 18 9.20 29.42 -11.86
CA ARG A 18 8.45 30.59 -12.37
C ARG A 18 8.33 30.56 -13.90
N ALA A 19 9.38 30.13 -14.61
CA ALA A 19 9.36 30.04 -16.08
C ALA A 19 8.25 29.11 -16.59
N THR A 20 8.05 27.96 -15.91
CA THR A 20 7.02 26.98 -16.27
C THR A 20 5.60 27.53 -16.11
N VAL A 21 5.35 28.26 -15.03
CA VAL A 21 4.02 28.84 -14.76
C VAL A 21 3.77 30.05 -15.66
N ALA A 22 4.78 30.90 -15.89
CA ALA A 22 4.67 32.07 -16.77
C ALA A 22 4.39 31.70 -18.24
N ALA A 23 4.84 30.53 -18.69
CA ALA A 23 4.52 30.02 -20.02
C ALA A 23 3.04 29.59 -20.20
N CYS A 24 2.29 29.50 -19.10
CA CYS A 24 0.91 29.04 -19.07
C CYS A 24 -0.06 30.21 -18.79
N SER A 25 -0.66 30.78 -19.85
CA SER A 25 -1.54 31.95 -19.73
C SER A 25 -2.72 31.74 -18.76
N HIS A 26 -3.27 30.53 -18.70
CA HIS A 26 -4.39 30.15 -17.83
C HIS A 26 -4.04 30.05 -16.34
N LEU A 27 -2.75 30.13 -15.97
CA LEU A 27 -2.27 30.05 -14.58
C LEU A 27 -1.73 31.38 -14.05
N THR A 28 -1.71 32.44 -14.87
CA THR A 28 -1.06 33.72 -14.55
C THR A 28 -1.64 34.39 -13.30
N ASP A 29 -2.96 34.30 -13.10
CA ASP A 29 -3.67 34.88 -11.97
C ASP A 29 -3.43 34.16 -10.64
N ILE A 30 -2.90 32.93 -10.69
CA ILE A 30 -2.61 32.09 -9.52
C ILE A 30 -1.12 31.74 -9.40
N ALA A 31 -0.26 32.40 -10.18
CA ALA A 31 1.12 32.01 -10.33
C ALA A 31 1.90 32.03 -9.01
N GLU A 32 1.69 33.07 -8.19
CA GLU A 32 2.37 33.22 -6.89
C GLU A 32 1.97 32.14 -5.87
N ASN A 33 0.81 31.48 -6.04
CA ASN A 33 0.39 30.35 -5.22
C ASN A 33 1.06 29.03 -5.64
N LEU A 34 1.61 28.96 -6.85
CA LEU A 34 2.13 27.74 -7.45
C LEU A 34 3.67 27.67 -7.42
N ILE A 35 4.36 28.79 -7.31
CA ILE A 35 5.84 28.85 -7.44
C ILE A 35 6.50 28.57 -6.08
N TYR A 36 7.44 27.62 -6.07
CA TYR A 36 8.28 27.30 -4.90
C TYR A 36 9.55 26.56 -5.35
N ASP A 37 10.63 26.69 -4.58
CA ASP A 37 11.97 26.22 -5.01
C ASP A 37 12.36 24.83 -4.45
N ALA A 38 12.21 24.62 -3.14
CA ALA A 38 12.60 23.37 -2.49
C ALA A 38 11.66 23.03 -1.33
N ALA A 39 10.35 22.94 -1.63
CA ALA A 39 9.35 22.64 -0.62
C ALA A 39 9.30 21.13 -0.33
N ALA A 40 9.62 20.74 0.90
CA ALA A 40 9.48 19.36 1.35
C ALA A 40 7.99 19.07 1.68
N PRO A 41 7.39 17.98 1.17
CA PRO A 41 6.04 17.60 1.55
C PRO A 41 5.94 17.26 3.04
N CYS A 42 5.00 17.87 3.76
CA CYS A 42 4.83 17.71 5.22
C CYS A 42 3.61 16.89 5.62
N ILE A 43 2.64 16.70 4.72
CA ILE A 43 1.34 16.11 5.02
C ILE A 43 1.01 15.08 3.94
N LEU A 44 0.52 13.91 4.36
CA LEU A 44 -0.07 12.90 3.49
C LEU A 44 -1.58 12.85 3.75
N ILE A 45 -2.38 12.95 2.71
CA ILE A 45 -3.85 12.97 2.80
C ILE A 45 -4.38 11.67 2.22
N GLY A 46 -5.10 10.90 3.04
CA GLY A 46 -5.77 9.68 2.60
C GLY A 46 -7.00 9.98 1.74
N GLN A 47 -7.35 9.06 0.83
CA GLN A 47 -8.52 9.20 -0.06
C GLN A 47 -9.87 9.21 0.68
N ASP A 48 -9.91 8.68 1.90
CA ASP A 48 -11.03 8.79 2.83
C ASP A 48 -11.34 10.25 3.20
N ASN A 49 -10.36 11.15 3.09
CA ASN A 49 -10.52 12.60 3.28
C ASN A 49 -10.89 13.32 1.98
N TRP A 50 -11.78 12.72 1.19
CA TRP A 50 -12.13 13.19 -0.16
C TRP A 50 -12.55 14.66 -0.24
N GLY A 51 -13.20 15.20 0.81
CA GLY A 51 -13.62 16.61 0.87
C GLY A 51 -12.47 17.62 0.80
N LEU A 52 -11.27 17.23 1.22
CA LEU A 52 -10.04 18.01 1.10
C LEU A 52 -9.37 17.86 -0.28
N ILE A 53 -9.68 16.78 -0.99
CA ILE A 53 -9.07 16.40 -2.27
C ILE A 53 -9.91 16.90 -3.45
N VAL A 54 -11.23 16.97 -3.28
CA VAL A 54 -12.16 17.29 -4.36
C VAL A 54 -11.90 18.68 -4.96
N SER A 55 -11.83 18.71 -6.29
CA SER A 55 -11.66 19.93 -7.07
C SER A 55 -12.93 20.77 -7.04
N ARG A 56 -12.79 22.03 -6.62
CA ARG A 56 -13.85 23.05 -6.60
C ARG A 56 -13.83 23.93 -7.84
N GLN A 57 -12.63 24.16 -8.38
CA GLN A 57 -12.41 24.89 -9.62
C GLN A 57 -11.24 24.26 -10.37
N ILE A 58 -11.28 24.31 -11.70
CA ILE A 58 -10.21 23.79 -12.56
C ILE A 58 -9.80 24.89 -13.54
N LYS A 59 -8.50 25.10 -13.68
CA LYS A 59 -7.86 25.91 -14.73
C LYS A 59 -6.99 24.98 -15.56
N SER A 60 -7.31 24.85 -16.83
CA SER A 60 -6.62 23.93 -17.74
C SER A 60 -6.21 24.66 -19.01
N GLY A 61 -5.07 24.24 -19.56
CA GLY A 61 -4.56 24.70 -20.84
C GLY A 61 -4.76 23.64 -21.92
N ARG A 62 -3.81 23.58 -22.86
CA ARG A 62 -3.77 22.53 -23.88
C ARG A 62 -3.38 21.17 -23.28
N ALA A 63 -3.56 20.09 -24.04
CA ALA A 63 -3.28 18.72 -23.59
C ALA A 63 -1.83 18.48 -23.08
N ASN A 64 -0.87 19.31 -23.49
CA ASN A 64 0.54 19.26 -23.10
C ASN A 64 0.94 20.34 -22.07
N GLN A 65 -0.03 21.07 -21.53
CA GLN A 65 0.18 22.10 -20.52
C GLN A 65 -0.33 21.61 -19.16
N PRO A 66 0.27 22.07 -18.06
CA PRO A 66 -0.20 21.73 -16.72
C PRO A 66 -1.60 22.29 -16.49
N ALA A 67 -2.38 21.60 -15.67
CA ALA A 67 -3.66 22.07 -15.16
C ALA A 67 -3.55 22.37 -13.67
N ALA A 68 -4.37 23.28 -13.15
CA ALA A 68 -4.46 23.54 -11.72
C ALA A 68 -5.89 23.31 -11.22
N SER A 69 -6.03 22.67 -10.07
CA SER A 69 -7.32 22.53 -9.38
C SER A 69 -7.32 23.20 -8.02
N LEU A 70 -8.36 23.93 -7.71
CA LEU A 70 -8.57 24.50 -6.39
C LEU A 70 -9.24 23.46 -5.48
N THR A 71 -8.62 23.12 -4.36
CA THR A 71 -9.20 22.29 -3.30
C THR A 71 -9.45 23.12 -2.04
N GLN A 72 -9.95 22.52 -0.96
CA GLN A 72 -10.07 23.23 0.33
C GLN A 72 -8.71 23.67 0.90
N LEU A 73 -7.62 23.04 0.47
CA LEU A 73 -6.27 23.32 0.97
C LEU A 73 -5.49 24.31 0.09
N GLY A 74 -6.05 24.72 -1.06
CA GLY A 74 -5.43 25.65 -1.99
C GLY A 74 -5.31 25.10 -3.41
N TRP A 75 -4.49 25.76 -4.23
CA TRP A 75 -4.26 25.35 -5.61
C TRP A 75 -3.31 24.16 -5.69
N VAL A 76 -3.68 23.18 -6.50
CA VAL A 76 -2.90 21.97 -6.79
C VAL A 76 -2.52 21.98 -8.26
N LEU A 77 -1.24 21.87 -8.57
CA LEU A 77 -0.74 21.77 -9.95
C LEU A 77 -0.68 20.30 -10.39
N HIS A 78 -1.19 20.03 -11.59
CA HIS A 78 -1.25 18.72 -12.23
C HIS A 78 -0.48 18.72 -13.53
N GLY A 79 0.20 17.61 -13.81
CA GLY A 79 0.97 17.44 -15.05
C GLY A 79 2.30 18.17 -15.04
N CYS A 80 3.21 17.77 -15.94
CA CYS A 80 4.53 18.34 -16.08
C CYS A 80 4.65 19.04 -17.44
N CYS A 81 5.15 20.27 -17.42
CA CYS A 81 5.45 21.04 -18.62
C CYS A 81 6.85 20.67 -19.12
N SER A 82 7.04 19.43 -19.59
CA SER A 82 8.30 19.05 -20.24
C SER A 82 8.05 18.32 -21.53
N SER A 83 8.78 18.72 -22.57
CA SER A 83 8.97 17.98 -23.82
C SER A 83 9.62 16.59 -23.62
N LEU A 84 9.97 16.24 -22.38
CA LEU A 84 10.54 14.96 -21.96
C LEU A 84 9.49 13.95 -21.48
N SER A 85 8.23 14.36 -21.32
CA SER A 85 7.13 13.44 -21.02
C SER A 85 6.84 12.57 -22.24
N ARG A 86 7.54 11.43 -22.36
CA ARG A 86 7.04 10.31 -23.15
C ARG A 86 5.60 10.05 -22.69
N PRO A 87 4.62 9.83 -23.59
CA PRO A 87 3.29 9.43 -23.16
C PRO A 87 3.44 8.26 -22.21
N ILE A 88 2.87 8.36 -21.01
CA ILE A 88 2.75 7.23 -20.11
C ILE A 88 1.77 6.28 -20.81
N ASN A 89 2.30 5.40 -21.66
CA ASN A 89 1.54 4.33 -22.32
C ASN A 89 1.14 3.22 -21.34
N THR A 90 1.59 3.32 -20.09
CA THR A 90 1.28 2.39 -19.01
C THR A 90 0.39 3.06 -17.99
N VAL A 91 -0.92 3.03 -18.24
CA VAL A 91 -1.89 3.03 -17.15
C VAL A 91 -1.80 1.65 -16.50
N HIS A 92 -1.43 1.58 -15.22
CA HIS A 92 -1.56 0.34 -14.45
C HIS A 92 -3.05 0.05 -14.23
N HIS A 93 -3.70 -0.49 -15.25
CA HIS A 93 -5.04 -1.03 -15.12
C HIS A 93 -4.87 -2.39 -14.43
N LEU A 94 -5.24 -2.48 -13.15
CA LEU A 94 -5.48 -3.77 -12.52
C LEU A 94 -6.79 -4.33 -13.10
N ARG A 95 -6.69 -4.89 -14.30
CA ARG A 95 -7.75 -5.74 -14.85
C ARG A 95 -7.55 -7.14 -14.26
N PRO A 96 -8.56 -7.76 -13.62
CA PRO A 96 -8.53 -9.20 -13.42
C PRO A 96 -8.46 -9.81 -14.82
N SER A 97 -7.30 -10.31 -15.17
CA SER A 97 -7.07 -10.98 -16.44
C SER A 97 -7.08 -12.47 -16.11
N ASP A 98 -7.96 -13.24 -16.76
CA ASP A 98 -8.05 -14.70 -16.58
C ASP A 98 -6.69 -15.41 -16.79
N ALA A 99 -5.72 -14.75 -17.44
CA ALA A 99 -4.36 -15.25 -17.62
C ALA A 99 -3.42 -15.07 -16.40
N SER A 100 -3.74 -14.22 -15.41
CA SER A 100 -2.91 -14.05 -14.20
C SER A 100 -3.14 -15.14 -13.15
N ASP A 101 -4.21 -15.90 -13.29
CA ASP A 101 -4.56 -16.97 -12.35
C ASP A 101 -3.57 -18.12 -12.44
N ILE A 102 -2.95 -18.39 -13.60
CA ILE A 102 -1.97 -19.47 -13.73
C ILE A 102 -0.70 -19.15 -12.94
N GLU A 103 -0.17 -17.93 -13.08
CA GLU A 103 1.04 -17.53 -12.35
C GLU A 103 0.77 -17.41 -10.85
N LEU A 104 -0.40 -16.88 -10.47
CA LEU A 104 -0.83 -16.85 -9.08
C LEU A 104 -1.02 -18.26 -8.51
N ASN A 105 -1.68 -19.14 -9.25
CA ASN A 105 -1.92 -20.53 -8.86
C ASN A 105 -0.61 -21.31 -8.76
N ASP A 106 0.37 -21.06 -9.62
CA ASP A 106 1.71 -21.64 -9.52
C ASP A 106 2.46 -21.13 -8.29
N ILE A 107 2.31 -19.85 -7.94
CA ILE A 107 2.88 -19.29 -6.70
C ILE A 107 2.22 -19.92 -5.47
N VAL A 108 0.89 -20.03 -5.46
CA VAL A 108 0.12 -20.66 -4.37
C VAL A 108 0.46 -22.15 -4.26
N LYS A 109 0.57 -22.86 -5.37
CA LYS A 109 0.96 -24.26 -5.41
C LYS A 109 2.36 -24.47 -4.87
N ARG A 110 3.33 -23.66 -5.30
CA ARG A 110 4.70 -23.68 -4.76
C ARG A 110 4.71 -23.36 -3.27
N HIS A 111 3.85 -22.46 -2.80
CA HIS A 111 3.72 -22.16 -1.37
C HIS A 111 3.23 -23.37 -0.55
N PHE A 112 2.21 -24.08 -1.02
CA PHE A 112 1.74 -25.31 -0.37
C PHE A 112 2.74 -26.47 -0.49
N GLU A 113 3.53 -26.51 -1.57
CA GLU A 113 4.65 -27.46 -1.68
C GLU A 113 5.66 -27.26 -0.53
N ILE A 114 5.91 -26.02 -0.09
CA ILE A 114 6.77 -25.72 1.08
C ILE A 114 6.23 -26.37 2.36
N GLU A 115 4.93 -26.23 2.62
CA GLU A 115 4.27 -26.80 3.80
C GLU A 115 4.23 -28.33 3.78
N SER A 116 4.28 -28.92 2.58
CA SER A 116 4.28 -30.37 2.38
C SER A 116 5.67 -31.02 2.52
N LEU A 117 6.75 -30.24 2.57
CA LEU A 117 8.12 -30.78 2.68
C LEU A 117 8.29 -31.58 3.99
N GLY A 118 8.39 -32.90 3.84
CA GLY A 118 8.58 -33.83 4.96
C GLY A 118 7.29 -34.27 5.64
N VAL A 119 6.12 -33.91 5.11
CA VAL A 119 4.80 -34.43 5.47
C VAL A 119 4.39 -35.47 4.43
N ALA A 120 4.35 -36.74 4.81
CA ALA A 120 3.80 -37.77 3.92
C ALA A 120 2.27 -37.57 3.83
N PRO A 121 1.67 -37.65 2.63
CA PRO A 121 0.22 -37.54 2.49
C PRO A 121 -0.44 -38.66 3.31
N ARG A 122 -1.08 -38.26 4.42
CA ARG A 122 -1.94 -39.15 5.21
C ARG A 122 -3.37 -38.89 4.76
N LYS A 123 -4.12 -39.97 4.51
CA LYS A 123 -5.57 -39.84 4.39
C LYS A 123 -6.10 -39.22 5.70
N PRO A 124 -7.00 -38.23 5.62
CA PRO A 124 -7.67 -37.71 6.81
C PRO A 124 -8.31 -38.88 7.56
N SER A 125 -8.18 -38.90 8.89
CA SER A 125 -8.84 -39.90 9.74
C SER A 125 -10.32 -39.59 9.98
N HIS A 126 -10.82 -38.48 9.43
CA HIS A 126 -12.18 -37.97 9.66
C HIS A 126 -12.86 -37.56 8.37
N ASP A 127 -14.18 -37.44 8.45
CA ASP A 127 -15.08 -37.21 7.33
C ASP A 127 -14.82 -35.81 6.70
N PRO A 128 -14.33 -35.74 5.46
CA PRO A 128 -14.08 -34.46 4.79
C PRO A 128 -15.36 -33.65 4.57
N GLU A 129 -16.55 -34.26 4.61
CA GLU A 129 -17.81 -33.56 4.36
C GLU A 129 -18.15 -32.53 5.45
N GLU A 130 -17.88 -32.83 6.73
CA GLU A 130 -18.19 -31.93 7.85
C GLU A 130 -17.36 -30.63 7.79
N ALA A 131 -16.08 -30.74 7.41
CA ALA A 131 -15.19 -29.60 7.24
C ALA A 131 -15.59 -28.72 6.05
N LEU A 132 -16.08 -29.33 4.96
CA LEU A 132 -16.58 -28.59 3.79
C LEU A 132 -17.86 -27.83 4.12
N VAL A 133 -18.79 -28.44 4.85
CA VAL A 133 -20.01 -27.77 5.32
C VAL A 133 -19.68 -26.58 6.22
N LEU A 134 -18.71 -26.73 7.13
CA LEU A 134 -18.28 -25.64 8.01
C LEU A 134 -17.62 -24.50 7.22
N LEU A 135 -16.81 -24.83 6.22
CA LEU A 135 -16.17 -23.85 5.33
C LEU A 135 -17.21 -23.07 4.52
N ASP A 136 -18.16 -23.75 3.90
CA ASP A 136 -19.19 -23.12 3.06
C ASP A 136 -20.14 -22.24 3.89
N SER A 137 -20.50 -22.69 5.09
CA SER A 137 -21.41 -21.95 5.98
C SER A 137 -20.78 -20.72 6.64
N ASN A 138 -19.46 -20.71 6.84
CA ASN A 138 -18.76 -19.62 7.54
C ASN A 138 -17.86 -18.76 6.64
N SER A 139 -17.75 -19.09 5.34
CA SER A 139 -17.02 -18.27 4.38
C SER A 139 -17.91 -17.14 3.85
N VAL A 140 -17.56 -15.90 4.16
CA VAL A 140 -18.26 -14.71 3.69
C VAL A 140 -17.36 -13.88 2.79
N ARG A 141 -17.89 -13.42 1.66
CA ARG A 141 -17.21 -12.44 0.83
C ARG A 141 -17.49 -11.04 1.36
N LEU A 142 -16.43 -10.37 1.81
CA LEU A 142 -16.47 -9.01 2.29
C LEU A 142 -16.75 -8.02 1.15
N PRO A 143 -17.30 -6.82 1.45
CA PRO A 143 -17.50 -5.76 0.45
C PRO A 143 -16.22 -5.32 -0.27
N SER A 144 -15.06 -5.55 0.34
CA SER A 144 -13.73 -5.32 -0.27
C SER A 144 -13.34 -6.37 -1.31
N GLY A 145 -14.14 -7.43 -1.49
CA GLY A 145 -13.89 -8.54 -2.40
C GLY A 145 -13.08 -9.69 -1.81
N GLN A 146 -12.54 -9.54 -0.59
CA GLN A 146 -11.81 -10.57 0.14
C GLN A 146 -12.77 -11.59 0.77
N PHE A 147 -12.30 -12.81 1.02
CA PHE A 147 -13.05 -13.81 1.77
C PHE A 147 -12.59 -13.84 3.22
N GLU A 148 -13.54 -13.88 4.13
CA GLU A 148 -13.33 -14.18 5.54
C GLU A 148 -13.91 -15.57 5.82
N THR A 149 -13.16 -16.42 6.49
CA THR A 149 -13.62 -17.74 6.94
C THR A 149 -13.22 -17.95 8.38
N CYS A 150 -14.02 -18.69 9.14
CA CYS A 150 -13.64 -19.14 10.46
C CYS A 150 -12.55 -20.22 10.37
N LEU A 151 -11.84 -20.45 11.48
CA LEU A 151 -10.96 -21.60 11.62
C LEU A 151 -11.81 -22.88 11.67
N LEU A 152 -11.42 -23.89 10.90
CA LEU A 152 -12.14 -25.17 10.78
C LEU A 152 -11.82 -26.10 11.96
N TRP A 153 -12.08 -25.63 13.18
CA TRP A 153 -11.95 -26.46 14.39
C TRP A 153 -13.03 -27.55 14.41
N LYS A 154 -12.74 -28.66 15.10
CA LYS A 154 -13.69 -29.77 15.22
C LYS A 154 -14.82 -29.44 16.19
N SER A 155 -14.58 -28.53 17.13
CA SER A 155 -15.60 -28.05 18.07
C SER A 155 -15.44 -26.55 18.37
N ASP A 156 -16.56 -25.90 18.68
CA ASP A 156 -16.64 -24.44 18.88
C ASP A 156 -15.83 -23.94 20.10
N ASN A 157 -15.40 -24.84 20.98
CA ASN A 157 -14.76 -24.50 22.25
C ASN A 157 -13.33 -25.07 22.37
N GLU A 158 -12.61 -25.15 21.24
CA GLU A 158 -11.22 -25.58 21.24
C GLU A 158 -10.28 -24.50 21.77
N THR A 159 -9.71 -24.74 22.95
CA THR A 159 -8.57 -23.98 23.44
C THR A 159 -7.29 -24.51 22.81
N MET A 160 -6.55 -23.66 22.09
CA MET A 160 -5.27 -24.04 21.51
C MET A 160 -4.29 -24.47 22.62
N PRO A 161 -3.84 -25.74 22.64
CA PRO A 161 -2.93 -26.22 23.67
C PRO A 161 -1.55 -25.56 23.53
N GLU A 162 -0.79 -25.51 24.63
CA GLU A 162 0.58 -25.01 24.62
C GLU A 162 1.44 -25.80 23.62
N SER A 163 1.83 -25.15 22.53
CA SER A 163 2.46 -25.81 21.38
C SER A 163 3.99 -25.64 21.33
N TYR A 164 4.58 -24.90 22.27
CA TYR A 164 5.99 -24.52 22.25
C TYR A 164 6.93 -25.73 22.17
N ASP A 165 6.77 -26.72 23.06
CA ASP A 165 7.63 -27.90 23.07
C ASP A 165 7.50 -28.75 21.81
N THR A 166 6.29 -28.79 21.25
CA THR A 166 6.01 -29.52 20.00
C THR A 166 6.64 -28.80 18.82
N ALA A 167 6.51 -27.47 18.75
CA ALA A 167 7.18 -26.65 17.74
C ALA A 167 8.70 -26.76 17.84
N MET A 168 9.27 -26.71 19.05
CA MET A 168 10.70 -26.86 19.30
C MET A 168 11.22 -28.24 18.87
N ARG A 169 10.49 -29.31 19.19
CA ARG A 169 10.84 -30.66 18.71
C ARG A 169 10.81 -30.78 17.20
N ARG A 170 9.80 -30.19 16.54
CA ARG A 170 9.70 -30.16 15.07
C ARG A 170 10.86 -29.39 14.45
N LEU A 171 11.24 -28.24 15.02
CA LEU A 171 12.39 -27.45 14.59
C LEU A 171 13.68 -28.28 14.64
N ARG A 172 14.00 -28.87 15.80
CA ARG A 172 15.19 -29.72 15.96
C ARG A 172 15.20 -30.90 14.99
N SER A 173 14.04 -31.52 14.78
CA SER A 173 13.93 -32.63 13.82
C SER A 173 14.17 -32.15 12.38
N MET A 174 13.72 -30.95 12.04
CA MET A 174 13.92 -30.35 10.72
C MET A 174 15.38 -29.98 10.51
N GLU A 175 16.05 -29.36 11.48
CA GLU A 175 17.49 -29.09 11.45
C GLU A 175 18.31 -30.37 11.21
N LYS A 176 17.97 -31.46 11.91
CA LYS A 176 18.62 -32.77 11.72
C LYS A 176 18.35 -33.39 10.34
N LYS A 177 17.19 -33.12 9.72
CA LYS A 177 16.91 -33.56 8.35
C LYS A 177 17.72 -32.74 7.34
N LEU A 178 17.73 -31.42 7.50
CA LEU A 178 18.49 -30.50 6.64
C LEU A 178 19.99 -30.72 6.75
N SER A 179 20.51 -31.14 7.91
CA SER A 179 21.93 -31.47 8.08
C SER A 179 22.36 -32.76 7.38
N LYS A 180 21.40 -33.61 6.96
CA LYS A 180 21.68 -34.90 6.32
C LYS A 180 21.47 -34.87 4.80
N ASN A 181 20.79 -33.85 4.28
CA ASN A 181 20.46 -33.74 2.86
C ASN A 181 20.73 -32.30 2.38
N ASP A 182 21.88 -32.10 1.76
CA ASP A 182 22.33 -30.79 1.29
C ASP A 182 21.44 -30.22 0.18
N ASN A 183 20.84 -31.07 -0.66
CA ASN A 183 19.92 -30.59 -1.68
C ASN A 183 18.65 -30.00 -1.06
N LEU A 184 18.05 -30.72 -0.09
CA LEU A 184 16.89 -30.24 0.65
C LEU A 184 17.21 -28.95 1.42
N LYS A 185 18.40 -28.86 2.02
CA LYS A 185 18.87 -27.65 2.71
C LYS A 185 18.94 -26.45 1.77
N ARG A 186 19.47 -26.63 0.56
CA ARG A 186 19.55 -25.58 -0.45
C ARG A 186 18.17 -25.07 -0.86
N GLU A 187 17.26 -25.98 -1.22
CA GLU A 187 15.88 -25.64 -1.61
C GLU A 187 15.14 -24.90 -0.48
N TYR A 188 15.26 -25.39 0.76
CA TYR A 188 14.65 -24.77 1.93
C TYR A 188 15.18 -23.34 2.18
N CYS A 189 16.49 -23.13 2.07
CA CYS A 189 17.10 -21.79 2.20
C CYS A 189 16.66 -20.83 1.09
N GLU A 190 16.61 -21.28 -0.16
CA GLU A 190 16.17 -20.47 -1.29
C GLU A 190 14.72 -19.99 -1.09
N GLN A 191 13.85 -20.91 -0.66
CA GLN A 191 12.44 -20.60 -0.43
C GLN A 191 12.21 -19.65 0.75
N ILE A 192 12.92 -19.82 1.89
CA ILE A 192 12.87 -18.84 3.00
C ILE A 192 13.28 -17.45 2.52
N ASN A 193 14.34 -17.36 1.73
CA ASN A 193 14.79 -16.08 1.19
C ASN A 193 13.75 -15.45 0.25
N ASN A 194 13.03 -16.26 -0.53
CA ASN A 194 11.92 -15.79 -1.36
C ASN A 194 10.76 -15.27 -0.50
N LEU A 195 10.38 -15.97 0.58
CA LEU A 195 9.36 -15.49 1.51
C LEU A 195 9.75 -14.18 2.19
N LEU A 196 11.00 -14.03 2.63
CA LEU A 196 11.51 -12.79 3.21
C LEU A 196 11.48 -11.62 2.20
N LYS A 197 11.82 -11.88 0.94
CA LYS A 197 11.70 -10.91 -0.16
C LYS A 197 10.24 -10.55 -0.43
N MET A 198 9.31 -11.51 -0.42
CA MET A 198 7.89 -11.26 -0.66
C MET A 198 7.22 -10.53 0.50
N GLY A 199 7.55 -10.86 1.75
CA GLY A 199 7.07 -10.14 2.94
C GLY A 199 7.52 -8.69 2.96
N THR A 200 8.81 -8.45 2.67
CA THR A 200 9.34 -7.09 2.56
C THR A 200 8.80 -6.33 1.35
N GLN A 201 8.46 -7.01 0.24
CA GLN A 201 7.77 -6.39 -0.89
C GLN A 201 6.28 -6.13 -0.63
N SER A 202 5.60 -6.97 0.15
CA SER A 202 4.19 -6.77 0.52
C SER A 202 4.03 -5.62 1.49
N GLN A 203 4.96 -5.45 2.44
CA GLN A 203 5.08 -4.23 3.24
C GLN A 203 5.45 -2.98 2.40
N ARG A 204 6.14 -3.14 1.28
CA ARG A 204 6.42 -2.06 0.32
C ARG A 204 5.32 -1.86 -0.74
N ARG A 205 4.35 -2.77 -0.87
CA ARG A 205 3.24 -2.69 -1.83
C ARG A 205 1.99 -2.06 -1.25
N ILE A 206 1.96 -1.80 0.06
CA ILE A 206 1.05 -0.83 0.68
C ILE A 206 1.59 0.61 0.50
N ASN A 207 2.23 0.91 -0.62
CA ASN A 207 2.41 2.29 -1.03
C ASN A 207 1.17 2.68 -1.82
N LEU A 208 0.18 3.19 -1.07
CA LEU A 208 -0.80 4.14 -1.53
C LEU A 208 -0.16 5.02 -2.61
N HIS A 209 -0.76 5.07 -3.79
CA HIS A 209 -0.43 6.07 -4.79
C HIS A 209 -0.50 7.44 -4.11
N PRO A 210 0.62 8.11 -3.81
CA PRO A 210 0.56 9.38 -3.13
C PRO A 210 0.24 10.39 -4.21
N THR A 211 -1.02 10.84 -4.25
CA THR A 211 -1.33 12.10 -4.92
C THR A 211 -0.65 13.18 -4.09
N LEU A 212 0.63 13.44 -4.39
CA LEU A 212 1.41 14.47 -3.73
C LEU A 212 0.81 15.80 -4.15
N VAL A 213 0.11 16.42 -3.20
CA VAL A 213 -0.26 17.83 -3.27
C VAL A 213 0.88 18.61 -2.60
N PRO A 214 1.71 19.34 -3.36
CA PRO A 214 2.60 20.32 -2.77
C PRO A 214 1.75 21.52 -2.33
N ALA A 215 1.51 21.63 -1.02
CA ALA A 215 0.88 22.79 -0.42
C ALA A 215 1.94 23.69 0.20
N SER A 216 2.26 24.81 -0.47
CA SER A 216 3.00 25.93 0.12
C SER A 216 2.00 26.83 0.88
N PHE A 217 1.83 26.58 2.18
CA PHE A 217 1.04 27.44 3.05
C PHE A 217 1.87 28.64 3.50
N ARG A 218 1.61 29.83 2.93
CA ARG A 218 2.14 31.09 3.46
C ARG A 218 1.17 31.60 4.53
N ARG A 219 1.57 31.52 5.82
CA ARG A 219 0.86 32.18 6.92
C ARG A 219 0.95 33.70 6.71
N HIS A 220 -0.16 34.34 6.36
CA HIS A 220 -0.39 35.74 6.72
C HIS A 220 -1.37 35.73 7.88
N ALA A 221 -0.84 35.85 9.10
CA ALA A 221 -1.61 36.21 10.28
C ALA A 221 -0.87 37.38 10.92
N SER A 222 -1.24 38.60 10.52
CA SER A 222 -1.16 39.74 11.42
C SER A 222 -2.33 39.57 12.38
N ALA A 223 -2.06 38.98 13.55
CA ALA A 223 -2.93 39.11 14.71
C ALA A 223 -2.32 40.23 15.55
N GLU A 224 -3.10 41.29 15.73
CA GLU A 224 -2.82 42.40 16.62
C GLU A 224 -2.54 41.87 18.03
N GLU A 225 -1.41 42.29 18.59
CA GLU A 225 -1.02 42.01 19.97
C GLU A 225 -1.71 43.06 20.85
N GLU A 226 -2.94 42.78 21.32
CA GLU A 226 -3.50 43.50 22.45
C GLU A 226 -2.86 42.99 23.74
N SER A 227 -2.09 43.87 24.37
CA SER A 227 -1.52 43.68 25.70
C SER A 227 -2.60 43.81 26.78
N PRO A 228 -2.67 42.94 27.79
CA PRO A 228 -3.60 43.10 28.89
C PRO A 228 -3.08 44.14 29.90
N PRO A 229 -3.95 44.95 30.53
CA PRO A 229 -3.53 45.85 31.59
C PRO A 229 -3.22 45.05 32.87
N CYS A 230 -2.00 45.21 33.38
CA CYS A 230 -1.69 44.93 34.77
C CYS A 230 -2.33 46.00 35.67
N LEU A 231 -2.68 45.57 36.90
CA LEU A 231 -3.22 46.38 38.01
C LEU A 231 -2.67 47.81 38.12
#